data_AF-A0AB37G830-F1
#
_entry.id   AF-A0AB37G830-F1
#
_cell.length_a   1.000
_cell.length_b   1.000
_cell.length_c   1.000
_cell.angle_alpha   90.00
_cell.angle_beta   90.00
_cell.angle_gamma   90.00
#
_symmetry.space_group_name_H-M   'P 1'
#
loop_
_entity.id
_entity.type
_entity.pdbx_description
1 polymer ?
#
loop_
_entity_poly.entity_id
_entity_poly.type
_entity_poly.pdbx_seq_one_letter_code
_entity_poly.pdbx_strand_id
1 'polypeptide(L)'
;MTKKIVALAGDGIGPEIMEAGLEVLEAVAGQVGFDYEIEERAFGGAGIDAAGHPLPNATLQACRQADAILLAAIGSPQYDDAAVRPEQGLLQLRKELGLFANIRPVKIFDSLKDYSPLKADRLDGVDLVMVRELTGGIYFGKHILETYQASDSNTYQAEEIERVVRSAFDLAQKRQKKSPALISRMYWRRQNYGGRWRMKWRRTTQM
;
A
#
# COMPACT_ATOMS: atom_id res chain seq x y z
N MET A 1 -1.04 2.97 27.03
CA MET A 1 -1.97 3.86 26.30
C MET A 1 -2.71 2.99 25.33
N THR A 2 -4.03 2.96 25.43
CA THR A 2 -4.92 2.22 24.53
C THR A 2 -4.74 2.73 23.10
N LYS A 3 -4.55 1.82 22.15
CA LYS A 3 -4.36 2.12 20.73
C LYS A 3 -5.69 2.20 20.00
N LYS A 4 -5.92 3.27 19.26
CA LYS A 4 -7.14 3.45 18.49
C LYS A 4 -6.99 2.85 17.10
N ILE A 5 -7.79 1.86 16.76
CA ILE A 5 -7.75 1.18 15.47
C ILE A 5 -9.08 1.38 14.76
N VAL A 6 -9.03 1.87 13.51
CA VAL A 6 -10.24 1.95 12.67
C VAL A 6 -10.34 0.71 11.81
N ALA A 7 -11.50 0.04 11.86
CA ALA A 7 -11.80 -1.14 11.05
C ALA A 7 -12.68 -0.75 9.86
N LEU A 8 -12.15 -0.96 8.66
CA LEU A 8 -12.79 -0.73 7.36
C LEU A 8 -13.01 -2.09 6.68
N ALA A 9 -14.10 -2.77 7.03
CA ALA A 9 -14.45 -4.08 6.48
C ALA A 9 -14.65 -4.03 4.96
N GLY A 10 -15.27 -2.96 4.46
CA GLY A 10 -15.54 -2.74 3.04
C GLY A 10 -16.56 -3.72 2.48
N ASP A 11 -16.28 -4.30 1.31
CA ASP A 11 -17.28 -4.95 0.44
C ASP A 11 -17.01 -6.44 0.20
N GLY A 12 -18.03 -7.16 -0.26
CA GLY A 12 -17.92 -8.57 -0.64
C GLY A 12 -17.53 -9.45 0.54
N ILE A 13 -16.42 -10.18 0.42
CA ILE A 13 -15.86 -11.02 1.51
C ILE A 13 -15.15 -10.20 2.60
N GLY A 14 -15.10 -8.88 2.48
CA GLY A 14 -14.41 -7.97 3.40
C GLY A 14 -14.85 -8.11 4.87
N PRO A 15 -16.16 -8.10 5.19
CA PRO A 15 -16.66 -8.31 6.55
C PRO A 15 -16.22 -9.63 7.18
N GLU A 16 -16.31 -10.74 6.44
CA GLU A 16 -15.90 -12.07 6.94
C GLU A 16 -14.39 -12.13 7.24
N ILE A 17 -13.57 -11.51 6.38
CA ILE A 17 -12.12 -11.41 6.60
C ILE A 17 -11.81 -10.53 7.82
N MET A 18 -12.54 -9.42 7.98
CA MET A 18 -12.34 -8.49 9.09
C MET A 18 -12.68 -9.16 10.42
N GLU A 19 -13.81 -9.85 10.49
CA GLU A 19 -14.24 -10.60 11.68
C GLU A 19 -13.16 -11.59 12.13
N ALA A 20 -12.73 -12.48 11.21
CA ALA A 20 -11.66 -13.43 11.52
C ALA A 20 -10.33 -12.75 11.91
N GLY A 21 -10.00 -11.61 11.32
CA GLY A 21 -8.82 -10.82 11.66
C GLY A 21 -8.89 -10.23 13.07
N LEU A 22 -10.06 -9.74 13.48
CA LEU A 22 -10.29 -9.19 14.82
C LEU A 22 -10.28 -10.27 15.90
N GLU A 23 -10.81 -11.47 15.62
CA GLU A 23 -10.71 -12.63 16.52
C GLU A 23 -9.25 -12.98 16.83
N VAL A 24 -8.39 -13.03 15.79
CA VAL A 24 -6.96 -13.30 15.96
C VAL A 24 -6.28 -12.17 16.75
N LEU A 25 -6.64 -10.91 16.48
CA LEU A 25 -6.09 -9.77 17.20
C LEU A 25 -6.44 -9.85 18.70
N GLU A 26 -7.69 -10.13 19.03
CA GLU A 26 -8.17 -10.28 20.42
C GLU A 26 -7.42 -11.40 21.15
N ALA A 27 -7.30 -12.57 20.52
CA ALA A 27 -6.63 -13.73 21.09
C ALA A 27 -5.15 -13.48 21.42
N VAL A 28 -4.46 -12.66 20.60
CA VAL A 28 -3.04 -12.34 20.78
C VAL A 28 -2.83 -11.14 21.69
N ALA A 29 -3.70 -10.14 21.64
CA ALA A 29 -3.55 -8.88 22.38
C ALA A 29 -3.39 -9.09 23.89
N GLY A 30 -4.19 -9.98 24.48
CA GLY A 30 -4.09 -10.33 25.89
C GLY A 30 -2.76 -10.98 26.28
N GLN A 31 -2.12 -11.71 25.36
CA GLN A 31 -0.85 -12.41 25.61
C GLN A 31 0.35 -11.46 25.60
N VAL A 32 0.27 -10.38 24.83
CA VAL A 32 1.37 -9.41 24.65
C VAL A 32 1.16 -8.11 25.40
N GLY A 33 0.07 -7.99 26.17
CA GLY A 33 -0.28 -6.76 26.89
C GLY A 33 -0.57 -5.58 25.97
N PHE A 34 -1.16 -5.85 24.80
CA PHE A 34 -1.52 -4.83 23.82
C PHE A 34 -2.96 -4.38 24.06
N ASP A 35 -3.13 -3.13 24.48
CA ASP A 35 -4.43 -2.54 24.77
C ASP A 35 -4.91 -1.69 23.59
N TYR A 36 -6.14 -1.91 23.13
CA TYR A 36 -6.68 -1.28 21.92
C TYR A 36 -8.20 -1.11 21.96
N GLU A 37 -8.69 -0.18 21.14
CA GLU A 37 -10.11 0.02 20.85
C GLU A 37 -10.35 -0.08 19.34
N ILE A 38 -11.47 -0.67 18.94
CA ILE A 38 -11.91 -0.75 17.54
C ILE A 38 -13.02 0.27 17.29
N GLU A 39 -12.84 1.09 16.27
CA GLU A 39 -13.89 1.95 15.72
C GLU A 39 -14.22 1.51 14.29
N GLU A 40 -15.39 0.91 14.10
CA GLU A 40 -15.86 0.48 12.78
C GLU A 40 -16.41 1.67 11.98
N ARG A 41 -16.05 1.75 10.70
CA ARG A 41 -16.52 2.80 9.78
C ARG A 41 -16.84 2.26 8.41
N ALA A 42 -17.90 2.80 7.80
CA ALA A 42 -18.28 2.48 6.43
C ALA A 42 -17.23 2.98 5.42
N PHE A 43 -16.87 2.15 4.45
CA PHE A 43 -15.86 2.44 3.44
C PHE A 43 -16.10 1.59 2.19
N GLY A 44 -15.61 2.05 1.03
CA GLY A 44 -15.85 1.37 -0.25
C GLY A 44 -17.31 1.49 -0.67
N GLY A 45 -17.88 0.42 -1.21
CA GLY A 45 -19.29 0.31 -1.54
C GLY A 45 -20.21 0.57 -0.36
N ALA A 46 -19.92 -0.02 0.80
CA ALA A 46 -20.68 0.27 2.03
C ALA A 46 -20.69 1.77 2.39
N GLY A 47 -19.63 2.50 2.06
CA GLY A 47 -19.59 3.97 2.20
C GLY A 47 -20.48 4.68 1.18
N ILE A 48 -20.49 4.21 -0.07
CA ILE A 48 -21.37 4.70 -1.13
C ILE A 48 -22.83 4.50 -0.72
N ASP A 49 -23.20 3.32 -0.23
CA ASP A 49 -24.58 3.01 0.14
C ASP A 49 -25.04 3.82 1.34
N ALA A 50 -24.16 4.04 2.32
CA ALA A 50 -24.50 4.77 3.55
C ALA A 50 -24.53 6.30 3.38
N ALA A 51 -23.65 6.87 2.54
CA ALA A 51 -23.42 8.31 2.50
C ALA A 51 -23.19 8.88 1.08
N GLY A 52 -23.39 8.07 0.03
CA GLY A 52 -23.20 8.47 -1.37
C GLY A 52 -21.73 8.62 -1.79
N HIS A 53 -20.77 8.24 -0.94
CA HIS A 53 -19.34 8.42 -1.23
C HIS A 53 -18.48 7.29 -0.65
N PRO A 54 -17.48 6.75 -1.38
CA PRO A 54 -16.72 5.57 -0.96
C PRO A 54 -15.79 5.81 0.22
N LEU A 55 -15.49 7.08 0.50
CA LEU A 55 -14.79 7.52 1.70
C LEU A 55 -15.63 8.63 2.37
N PRO A 56 -16.60 8.29 3.22
CA PRO A 56 -17.37 9.31 3.94
C PRO A 56 -16.48 10.20 4.81
N ASN A 57 -16.86 11.47 4.98
CA ASN A 57 -16.06 12.43 5.77
C ASN A 57 -15.85 11.95 7.21
N ALA A 58 -16.86 11.33 7.83
CA ALA A 58 -16.74 10.76 9.17
C ALA A 58 -15.67 9.65 9.22
N THR A 59 -15.61 8.79 8.19
CA THR A 59 -14.59 7.74 8.06
C THR A 59 -13.20 8.34 7.92
N LEU A 60 -13.01 9.37 7.08
CA LEU A 60 -11.71 10.03 6.94
C LEU A 60 -11.26 10.70 8.26
N GLN A 61 -12.17 11.34 8.99
CA GLN A 61 -11.87 11.96 10.28
C GLN A 61 -11.43 10.91 11.32
N ALA A 62 -12.15 9.79 11.41
CA ALA A 62 -11.78 8.68 12.27
C ALA A 62 -10.38 8.14 11.92
N CYS A 63 -10.12 7.88 10.64
CA CYS A 63 -8.81 7.41 10.15
C CYS A 63 -7.66 8.38 10.46
N ARG A 64 -7.90 9.70 10.43
CA ARG A 64 -6.88 10.71 10.80
C ARG A 64 -6.55 10.72 12.30
N GLN A 65 -7.46 10.27 13.14
CA GLN A 65 -7.32 10.22 14.59
C GLN A 65 -6.85 8.85 15.10
N ALA A 66 -6.81 7.84 14.24
CA ALA A 66 -6.44 6.47 14.59
C ALA A 66 -4.92 6.28 14.61
N ASP A 67 -4.45 5.35 15.46
CA ASP A 67 -3.08 4.86 15.44
C ASP A 67 -2.84 3.88 14.26
N ALA A 68 -3.88 3.13 13.86
CA ALA A 68 -3.81 2.19 12.76
C ALA A 68 -5.18 2.03 12.06
N ILE A 69 -5.14 1.55 10.83
CA ILE A 69 -6.32 1.25 10.03
C ILE A 69 -6.21 -0.20 9.56
N LEU A 70 -7.20 -1.01 9.90
CA LEU A 70 -7.40 -2.33 9.32
C LEU A 70 -8.37 -2.18 8.16
N LEU A 71 -7.96 -2.60 6.97
CA LEU A 71 -8.77 -2.56 5.76
C LEU A 71 -8.77 -3.94 5.12
N ALA A 72 -9.95 -4.49 4.86
CA ALA A 72 -10.10 -5.82 4.27
C ALA A 72 -10.22 -5.75 2.74
N ALA A 73 -11.43 -5.80 2.20
CA ALA A 73 -11.68 -5.81 0.75
C ALA A 73 -12.61 -4.68 0.33
N ILE A 74 -12.48 -4.22 -0.91
CA ILE A 74 -13.40 -3.25 -1.51
C ILE A 74 -13.69 -3.66 -2.95
N GLY A 75 -14.82 -3.18 -3.46
CA GLY A 75 -15.30 -3.49 -4.79
C GLY A 75 -16.36 -4.58 -4.79
N SER A 76 -17.36 -4.40 -5.65
CA SER A 76 -18.43 -5.35 -5.91
C SER A 76 -18.89 -5.12 -7.36
N PRO A 77 -19.33 -6.17 -8.09
CA PRO A 77 -19.85 -6.02 -9.45
C PRO A 77 -20.95 -4.95 -9.58
N GLN A 78 -21.66 -4.63 -8.49
CA GLN A 78 -22.67 -3.57 -8.49
C GLN A 78 -22.12 -2.16 -8.80
N TYR A 79 -20.80 -1.95 -8.71
CA TYR A 79 -20.15 -0.66 -8.95
C TYR A 79 -19.30 -0.61 -10.22
N ASP A 80 -19.30 -1.66 -11.06
CA ASP A 80 -18.41 -1.74 -12.22
C ASP A 80 -18.66 -0.59 -13.23
N ASP A 81 -19.93 -0.25 -13.47
CA ASP A 81 -20.36 0.84 -14.36
C ASP A 81 -20.77 2.13 -13.61
N ALA A 82 -20.53 2.18 -12.30
CA ALA A 82 -20.89 3.34 -11.49
C ALA A 82 -19.90 4.50 -11.72
N ALA A 83 -20.42 5.73 -11.77
CA ALA A 83 -19.59 6.93 -11.86
C ALA A 83 -18.69 7.11 -10.62
N VAL A 84 -19.21 6.70 -9.45
CA VAL A 84 -18.50 6.69 -8.17
C VAL A 84 -18.15 5.25 -7.84
N ARG A 85 -16.86 4.97 -7.68
CA ARG A 85 -16.33 3.62 -7.51
C ARG A 85 -15.63 3.44 -6.16
N PRO A 86 -15.72 2.26 -5.51
CA PRO A 86 -15.04 1.98 -4.25
C PRO A 86 -13.52 2.28 -4.28
N GLU A 87 -12.85 1.98 -5.39
CA GLU A 87 -11.40 2.15 -5.54
C GLU A 87 -10.96 3.63 -5.49
N GLN A 88 -11.84 4.57 -5.87
CA GLN A 88 -11.58 6.00 -5.74
C GLN A 88 -11.39 6.39 -4.27
N GLY A 89 -12.19 5.81 -3.36
CA GLY A 89 -12.07 6.02 -1.92
C GLY A 89 -10.73 5.54 -1.35
N LEU A 90 -10.19 4.42 -1.86
CA LEU A 90 -8.88 3.90 -1.44
C LEU A 90 -7.72 4.78 -1.90
N LEU A 91 -7.77 5.26 -3.14
CA LEU A 91 -6.77 6.20 -3.66
C LEU A 91 -6.81 7.52 -2.89
N GLN A 92 -8.01 8.03 -2.60
CA GLN A 92 -8.19 9.23 -1.81
C GLN A 92 -7.70 9.05 -0.38
N LEU A 93 -8.05 7.96 0.30
CA LEU A 93 -7.61 7.67 1.67
C LEU A 93 -6.07 7.67 1.77
N ARG A 94 -5.39 7.00 0.83
CA ARG A 94 -3.92 6.96 0.77
C ARG A 94 -3.31 8.34 0.59
N LYS A 95 -3.90 9.17 -0.27
CA LYS A 95 -3.44 10.53 -0.52
C LYS A 95 -3.64 11.42 0.70
N GLU A 96 -4.85 11.41 1.28
CA GLU A 96 -5.24 12.23 2.43
C GLU A 96 -4.42 11.92 3.68
N LEU A 97 -4.01 10.66 3.86
CA LEU A 97 -3.18 10.23 4.99
C LEU A 97 -1.68 10.20 4.66
N GLY A 98 -1.28 10.54 3.43
CA GLY A 98 0.12 10.52 3.01
C GLY A 98 0.77 9.13 3.04
N LEU A 99 0.01 8.05 2.83
CA LEU A 99 0.47 6.66 2.86
C LEU A 99 1.27 6.29 1.60
N PHE A 100 2.47 6.85 1.47
CA PHE A 100 3.30 6.73 0.25
C PHE A 100 4.00 5.38 0.07
N ALA A 101 4.29 4.65 1.16
CA ALA A 101 5.04 3.40 1.10
C ALA A 101 4.11 2.19 1.23
N ASN A 102 3.93 1.46 0.14
CA ASN A 102 3.26 0.16 0.17
C ASN A 102 4.28 -0.97 0.34
N ILE A 103 4.21 -1.67 1.47
CA ILE A 103 5.11 -2.75 1.82
C ILE A 103 4.40 -4.08 1.56
N ARG A 104 4.97 -4.93 0.71
CA ARG A 104 4.42 -6.25 0.32
C ARG A 104 5.46 -7.35 0.57
N PRO A 105 5.44 -8.01 1.73
CA PRO A 105 6.30 -9.15 1.99
C PRO A 105 5.87 -10.36 1.14
N VAL A 106 6.85 -11.11 0.65
CA VAL A 106 6.67 -12.39 -0.04
C VAL A 106 7.62 -13.38 0.61
N LYS A 107 7.03 -14.33 1.34
CA LYS A 107 7.74 -15.42 1.99
C LYS A 107 7.07 -16.73 1.61
N ILE A 108 7.88 -17.70 1.19
CA ILE A 108 7.39 -19.04 0.90
C ILE A 108 7.60 -19.91 2.13
N PHE A 109 6.53 -20.55 2.60
CA PHE A 109 6.58 -21.53 3.68
C PHE A 109 6.80 -22.91 3.09
N ASP A 110 7.63 -23.74 3.75
CA ASP A 110 7.96 -25.07 3.26
C ASP A 110 6.73 -25.93 3.00
N SER A 111 5.71 -25.83 3.87
CA SER A 111 4.42 -26.52 3.73
C SER A 111 3.56 -26.07 2.54
N LEU A 112 3.90 -24.94 1.90
CA LEU A 112 3.12 -24.35 0.81
C LEU A 112 3.85 -24.36 -0.55
N LYS A 113 5.05 -24.96 -0.64
CA LYS A 113 5.86 -24.95 -1.87
C LYS A 113 5.13 -25.58 -3.06
N ASP A 114 4.38 -26.65 -2.84
CA ASP A 114 3.69 -27.40 -3.90
C ASP A 114 2.51 -26.65 -4.52
N TYR A 115 2.02 -25.59 -3.88
CA TYR A 115 0.99 -24.70 -4.43
C TYR A 115 1.56 -23.61 -5.33
N SER A 116 2.89 -23.47 -5.41
CA SER A 116 3.54 -22.51 -6.28
C SER A 116 3.59 -23.04 -7.72
N PRO A 117 3.40 -22.19 -8.74
CA PRO A 117 3.63 -22.58 -10.12
C PRO A 117 5.13 -22.77 -10.46
N LEU A 118 6.05 -22.41 -9.56
CA LEU A 118 7.48 -22.55 -9.74
C LEU A 118 7.97 -23.88 -9.15
N LYS A 119 9.05 -24.42 -9.72
CA LYS A 119 9.72 -25.61 -9.18
C LYS A 119 10.21 -25.35 -7.74
N ALA A 120 10.03 -26.33 -6.86
CA ALA A 120 10.33 -26.21 -5.43
C ALA A 120 11.79 -25.81 -5.14
N ASP A 121 12.75 -26.31 -5.92
CA ASP A 121 14.18 -25.98 -5.83
C ASP A 121 14.50 -24.50 -6.07
N ARG A 122 13.59 -23.75 -6.69
CA ARG A 122 13.70 -22.29 -6.90
C ARG A 122 13.07 -21.47 -5.79
N LEU A 123 12.35 -22.10 -4.87
CA LEU A 123 11.59 -21.44 -3.80
C LEU A 123 12.30 -21.46 -2.46
N ASP A 124 13.37 -22.25 -2.34
CA ASP A 124 14.15 -22.37 -1.13
C ASP A 124 14.73 -21.02 -0.71
N GLY A 125 14.41 -20.60 0.52
CA GLY A 125 14.90 -19.35 1.11
C GLY A 125 14.29 -18.07 0.54
N VAL A 126 13.21 -18.14 -0.25
CA VAL A 126 12.52 -16.95 -0.75
C VAL A 126 11.86 -16.19 0.40
N ASP A 127 12.46 -15.04 0.72
CA ASP A 127 11.97 -14.09 1.72
C ASP A 127 12.36 -12.65 1.31
N LEU A 128 11.49 -12.03 0.50
CA LEU A 128 11.70 -10.69 -0.04
C LEU A 128 10.57 -9.75 0.36
N VAL A 129 10.83 -8.44 0.27
CA VAL A 129 9.81 -7.42 0.49
C VAL A 129 9.85 -6.41 -0.63
N MET A 130 8.70 -6.20 -1.28
CA MET A 130 8.54 -5.12 -2.25
C MET A 130 8.10 -3.85 -1.54
N VAL A 131 8.78 -2.74 -1.83
CA VAL A 131 8.40 -1.40 -1.37
C VAL A 131 8.01 -0.58 -2.60
N ARG A 132 6.74 -0.18 -2.67
CA ARG A 132 6.16 0.52 -3.82
C ARG A 132 5.71 1.93 -3.41
N GLU A 133 6.08 2.92 -4.22
CA GLU A 133 5.55 4.28 -4.11
C GLU A 133 4.06 4.29 -4.53
N LEU A 134 3.22 4.89 -3.70
CA LEU A 134 1.77 4.74 -3.78
C LEU A 134 0.98 6.05 -3.95
N THR A 135 1.63 7.22 -3.96
CA THR A 135 0.95 8.52 -4.00
C THR A 135 1.37 9.43 -5.15
N GLY A 136 2.31 9.00 -5.99
CA GLY A 136 2.72 9.67 -7.23
C GLY A 136 2.63 8.79 -8.47
N GLY A 137 3.28 9.22 -9.55
CA GLY A 137 3.34 8.48 -10.81
C GLY A 137 2.03 8.47 -11.59
N ILE A 138 1.88 7.47 -12.47
CA ILE A 138 0.82 7.41 -13.47
C ILE A 138 -0.60 7.46 -12.89
N TYR A 139 -0.83 6.99 -11.65
CA TYR A 139 -2.16 6.99 -11.04
C TYR A 139 -2.67 8.38 -10.62
N PHE A 140 -1.76 9.33 -10.41
CA PHE A 140 -2.09 10.68 -9.97
C PHE A 140 -1.67 11.74 -10.99
N GLY A 141 -1.10 11.30 -12.11
CA GLY A 141 -0.71 12.17 -13.21
C GLY A 141 -1.89 12.66 -14.02
N LYS A 142 -1.61 13.58 -14.95
CA LYS A 142 -2.63 14.06 -15.89
C LYS A 142 -3.06 12.92 -16.82
N HIS A 143 -4.38 12.71 -16.88
CA HIS A 143 -5.03 11.81 -17.83
C HIS A 143 -5.77 12.63 -18.87
N ILE A 144 -5.59 12.31 -20.15
CA ILE A 144 -6.31 12.90 -21.27
C ILE A 144 -6.92 11.74 -22.06
N LEU A 145 -8.22 11.82 -22.31
CA LEU A 145 -8.94 10.89 -23.18
C LEU A 145 -9.84 11.71 -24.11
N GLU A 146 -9.47 11.74 -25.38
CA GLU A 146 -10.14 12.42 -26.48
C GLU A 146 -10.40 11.42 -27.61
N THR A 147 -11.25 11.76 -28.57
CA THR A 147 -11.71 10.85 -29.64
C THR A 147 -10.59 10.16 -30.40
N TYR A 148 -9.45 10.84 -30.62
CA TYR A 148 -8.31 10.32 -31.38
C TYR A 148 -6.99 10.42 -30.62
N GLN A 149 -7.03 10.73 -29.32
CA GLN A 149 -5.84 10.90 -28.50
C GLN A 149 -6.10 10.43 -27.08
N ALA A 150 -5.17 9.67 -26.53
CA ALA A 150 -5.12 9.38 -25.10
C ALA A 150 -3.69 9.60 -24.60
N SER A 151 -3.55 10.10 -23.37
CA SER A 151 -2.24 10.23 -22.72
C SER A 151 -2.34 10.14 -21.21
N ASP A 152 -1.38 9.46 -20.61
CA ASP A 152 -1.19 9.37 -19.16
C ASP A 152 0.20 9.90 -18.80
N SER A 153 0.27 10.82 -17.83
CA SER A 153 1.54 11.34 -17.34
C SER A 153 2.07 10.51 -16.17
N ASN A 154 3.29 9.98 -16.30
CA ASN A 154 3.97 9.32 -15.19
C ASN A 154 5.05 10.24 -14.61
N THR A 155 4.67 11.13 -13.70
CA THR A 155 5.55 12.15 -13.12
C THR A 155 5.81 11.87 -11.64
N TYR A 156 7.04 12.13 -11.21
CA TYR A 156 7.48 12.04 -9.81
C TYR A 156 8.34 13.25 -9.44
N GLN A 157 8.15 13.75 -8.22
CA GLN A 157 9.04 14.71 -7.60
C GLN A 157 10.21 14.02 -6.92
N ALA A 158 11.32 14.73 -6.74
CA ALA A 158 12.52 14.19 -6.11
C ALA A 158 12.25 13.71 -4.69
N GLU A 159 11.43 14.45 -3.94
CA GLU A 159 11.06 14.17 -2.55
C GLU A 159 10.23 12.88 -2.44
N GLU A 160 9.36 12.61 -3.43
CA GLU A 160 8.53 11.40 -3.49
C GLU A 160 9.38 10.15 -3.67
N ILE A 161 10.41 10.25 -4.52
CA ILE A 161 11.39 9.18 -4.75
C ILE A 161 12.27 9.00 -3.50
N GLU A 162 12.74 10.10 -2.91
CA GLU A 162 13.65 10.03 -1.78
C GLU A 162 13.00 9.35 -0.56
N ARG A 163 11.77 9.73 -0.19
CA ARG A 163 11.09 9.17 0.98
C ARG A 163 10.85 7.67 0.86
N VAL A 164 10.43 7.16 -0.30
CA VAL A 164 10.15 5.73 -0.48
C VAL A 164 11.43 4.92 -0.49
N VAL A 165 12.51 5.46 -1.07
CA VAL A 165 13.82 4.83 -1.03
C VAL A 165 14.35 4.79 0.40
N ARG A 166 14.22 5.86 1.18
CA ARG A 166 14.59 5.85 2.61
C ARG A 166 13.83 4.76 3.37
N SER A 167 12.52 4.66 3.20
CA SER A 167 11.73 3.58 3.81
C SER A 167 12.20 2.18 3.41
N ALA A 168 12.59 1.98 2.15
CA ALA A 168 13.15 0.70 1.70
C ALA A 168 14.49 0.37 2.38
N PHE A 169 15.35 1.37 2.58
CA PHE A 169 16.63 1.22 3.28
C PHE A 169 16.45 0.93 4.76
N ASP A 170 15.55 1.66 5.44
CA ASP A 170 15.24 1.44 6.85
C ASP A 170 14.69 0.03 7.08
N LEU A 171 13.82 -0.44 6.18
CA LEU A 171 13.28 -1.79 6.23
C LEU A 171 14.36 -2.85 5.99
N ALA A 172 15.26 -2.62 5.03
CA ALA A 172 16.37 -3.52 4.77
C ALA A 172 17.34 -3.64 5.95
N GLN A 173 17.61 -2.53 6.66
CA GLN A 173 18.44 -2.53 7.87
C GLN A 173 17.84 -3.36 9.00
N LYS A 174 16.51 -3.32 9.17
CA LYS A 174 15.78 -4.10 10.19
C LYS A 174 15.68 -5.60 9.86
N ARG A 175 15.89 -5.98 8.60
CA ARG A 175 15.85 -7.38 8.13
C ARG A 175 17.28 -7.97 8.05
N GLN A 176 17.56 -8.73 7.00
CA GLN A 176 18.84 -9.44 6.79
C GLN A 176 20.01 -8.51 6.39
N LYS A 177 19.87 -7.18 6.54
CA LYS A 177 20.89 -6.17 6.18
C LYS A 177 21.39 -6.25 4.72
N LYS A 178 20.62 -6.87 3.82
CA LYS A 178 20.92 -6.89 2.38
C LYS A 178 20.50 -5.55 1.76
N SER A 179 21.31 -5.01 0.85
CA SER A 179 20.96 -3.76 0.15
C SER A 179 19.69 -3.93 -0.69
N PRO A 180 18.72 -3.00 -0.63
CA PRO A 180 17.58 -2.97 -1.54
C PRO A 180 18.02 -2.96 -3.01
N ALA A 181 17.33 -3.73 -3.84
CA ALA A 181 17.44 -3.62 -5.29
C ALA A 181 16.39 -2.62 -5.81
N LEU A 182 16.82 -1.61 -6.57
CA LEU A 182 15.93 -0.65 -7.20
C LEU A 182 15.53 -1.14 -8.60
N ILE A 183 14.21 -1.26 -8.83
CA ILE A 183 13.65 -1.58 -10.14
C ILE A 183 13.06 -0.31 -10.74
N SER A 184 13.64 0.16 -11.85
CA SER A 184 13.14 1.32 -12.61
C SER A 184 13.38 1.13 -14.10
N ARG A 185 12.38 1.48 -14.92
CA ARG A 185 12.50 1.61 -16.38
C ARG A 185 12.69 3.08 -16.83
N MET A 186 12.47 4.03 -15.92
CA MET A 186 12.87 5.41 -16.12
C MET A 186 14.37 5.53 -15.87
N TYR A 187 15.12 5.77 -16.95
CA TYR A 187 16.55 6.09 -16.87
C TYR A 187 16.70 7.50 -16.28
N TRP A 188 16.82 7.58 -14.95
CA TRP A 188 17.18 8.82 -14.28
C TRP A 188 18.68 9.09 -14.49
N ARG A 189 19.02 9.69 -15.63
CA ARG A 189 20.38 10.10 -15.98
C ARG A 189 20.57 11.58 -15.66
N ARG A 190 21.34 11.88 -14.61
CA ARG A 190 21.77 13.24 -14.23
C ARG A 190 22.61 13.84 -15.36
N GLN A 191 22.20 14.97 -15.93
CA GLN A 191 23.12 15.86 -16.64
C GLN A 191 23.74 16.83 -15.63
N ASN A 192 25.07 16.89 -15.59
CA ASN A 192 25.81 17.77 -14.69
C ASN A 192 25.82 19.20 -15.24
N TYR A 193 25.05 20.09 -14.65
CA TYR A 193 25.37 21.52 -14.65
C TYR A 193 25.36 22.02 -13.20
N GLY A 194 26.55 22.28 -12.66
CA GLY A 194 26.80 23.20 -11.53
C GLY A 194 26.06 22.99 -10.18
N GLY A 195 26.64 22.17 -9.29
CA GLY A 195 26.75 22.49 -7.85
C GLY A 195 25.60 22.19 -6.88
N ARG A 196 25.71 21.03 -6.18
CA ARG A 196 24.96 20.55 -4.97
C ARG A 196 23.48 20.19 -5.20
N TRP A 197 22.96 18.99 -4.91
CA TRP A 197 23.25 17.97 -3.89
C TRP A 197 23.56 16.56 -4.46
N ARG A 198 23.97 15.61 -3.61
CA ARG A 198 24.36 14.23 -3.95
C ARG A 198 23.40 13.21 -3.30
N MET A 199 22.92 12.25 -4.08
CA MET A 199 22.72 10.87 -3.62
C MET A 199 23.42 9.94 -4.62
N LYS A 200 24.42 9.22 -4.14
CA LYS A 200 25.36 8.43 -4.95
C LYS A 200 24.91 6.97 -4.91
N TRP A 201 24.20 6.53 -5.94
CA TRP A 201 23.90 5.11 -6.16
C TRP A 201 25.00 4.50 -7.01
N ARG A 202 25.98 3.84 -6.39
CA ARG A 202 26.85 2.92 -7.12
C ARG A 202 26.05 1.63 -7.34
N ARG A 203 25.80 1.27 -8.60
CA ARG A 203 25.56 -0.12 -8.99
C ARG A 203 26.81 -0.90 -8.60
N THR A 204 26.69 -1.82 -7.66
CA THR A 204 27.60 -2.98 -7.59
C THR A 204 26.81 -4.16 -8.14
N THR A 205 26.65 -4.16 -9.46
CA THR A 205 26.52 -5.43 -10.20
C THR A 205 27.89 -5.70 -10.78
N GLN A 206 28.67 -6.53 -10.09
CA GLN A 206 29.62 -7.46 -10.68
C GLN A 206 30.14 -8.41 -9.58
N MET A 207 29.81 -9.69 -9.78
CA MET A 207 30.31 -10.92 -9.11
C MET A 207 30.03 -11.10 -7.61
#